data_AF-A0AAE1H0S7-F1
#
_entry.id   AF-A0AAE1H0S7-F1
#
_cell.length_a   1.000
_cell.length_b   1.000
_cell.length_c   1.000
_cell.angle_alpha   90.00
_cell.angle_beta   90.00
_cell.angle_gamma   90.00
#
_symmetry.space_group_name_H-M   'P 1'
#
loop_
_entity.id
_entity.type
_entity.pdbx_description
1 polymer ?
#
loop_
_entity_poly.entity_id
_entity_poly.type
_entity_poly.pdbx_seq_one_letter_code
_entity_poly.pdbx_strand_id
1 'polypeptide(L)'
;MRIVLELTTVLKWNRCVKSALDLDWASIRTGASREPRNAARHTLSLSTLRGVPKPNWKMSSPSLNELPKVAVDLKSQLEGFNPSNMKHAVTQEKTVLPTAEDVKQERQHNNLIQDVENFSTDRLKRAATQEKIVLPNAQDVATEKTQKALIEGVEAFDSSKLKHTETQEKNLLPDKDVVQQERAHQNLLNGVEHFDKSSMKHAETQEKNPLPDPAAIEQEKGQQQLIAGIENFNPKSLKHTETKEKNPLPTKEAIAQEKGA
;
A
#
# COMPACT_ATOMS: atom_id res chain seq x y z
N MET A 1 22.38 -2.20 -7.86
CA MET A 1 22.03 -1.02 -7.02
C MET A 1 20.68 -1.10 -6.31
N ARG A 2 19.63 -1.75 -6.86
CA ARG A 2 18.31 -1.84 -6.20
C ARG A 2 18.27 -2.66 -4.89
N ILE A 3 19.09 -3.70 -4.76
CA ILE A 3 19.10 -4.60 -3.58
C ILE A 3 19.71 -3.93 -2.34
N VAL A 4 20.65 -3.00 -2.52
CA VAL A 4 21.34 -2.33 -1.40
C VAL A 4 20.41 -1.30 -0.73
N LEU A 5 19.55 -0.63 -1.51
CA LEU A 5 18.56 0.32 -0.99
C LEU A 5 17.49 -0.39 -0.13
N GLU A 6 17.01 -1.54 -0.56
CA GLU A 6 16.03 -2.35 0.20
C GLU A 6 16.58 -2.80 1.57
N LEU A 7 17.82 -3.31 1.61
CA LEU A 7 18.45 -3.75 2.86
C LEU A 7 18.68 -2.61 3.87
N THR A 8 19.08 -1.43 3.40
CA THR A 8 19.25 -0.27 4.30
C THR A 8 17.92 0.24 4.88
N THR A 9 16.83 0.09 4.14
CA THR A 9 15.50 0.51 4.57
C THR A 9 14.93 -0.45 5.62
N VAL A 10 15.09 -1.76 5.42
CA VAL A 10 14.70 -2.80 6.39
C VAL A 10 15.51 -2.69 7.69
N LEU A 11 16.81 -2.37 7.60
CA LEU A 11 17.65 -2.18 8.79
C LEU A 11 17.27 -0.91 9.60
N LYS A 12 16.88 0.17 8.93
CA LYS A 12 16.37 1.38 9.60
C LYS A 12 15.03 1.11 10.29
N TRP A 13 14.14 0.34 9.66
CA TRP A 13 12.85 0.00 10.23
C TRP A 13 13.00 -0.89 11.47
N ASN A 14 13.86 -1.92 11.40
CA ASN A 14 14.16 -2.78 12.55
C ASN A 14 14.81 -2.02 13.72
N ARG A 15 15.67 -1.03 13.45
CA ARG A 15 16.26 -0.19 14.52
C ARG A 15 15.19 0.69 15.19
N CYS A 16 14.24 1.22 14.43
CA CYS A 16 13.14 2.05 14.94
C CYS A 16 12.15 1.23 15.80
N VAL A 17 11.74 0.05 15.32
CA VAL A 17 10.85 -0.86 16.07
C VAL A 17 11.49 -1.34 17.37
N LYS A 18 12.80 -1.62 17.35
CA LYS A 18 13.52 -2.03 18.56
C LYS A 18 13.63 -0.89 19.58
N SER A 19 13.88 0.35 19.13
CA SER A 19 13.86 1.51 20.03
C SER A 19 12.47 1.81 20.63
N ALA A 20 11.39 1.56 19.89
CA ALA A 20 10.03 1.75 20.39
C ALA A 20 9.65 0.70 21.45
N LEU A 21 10.08 -0.56 21.26
CA LEU A 21 9.87 -1.64 22.23
C LEU A 21 10.75 -1.49 23.48
N ASP A 22 11.98 -0.98 23.33
CA ASP A 22 12.89 -0.73 24.47
C ASP A 22 12.41 0.44 25.34
N LEU A 23 11.78 1.47 24.75
CA LEU A 23 11.17 2.59 25.50
C LEU A 23 9.91 2.14 26.28
N ASP A 24 9.13 1.22 25.72
CA ASP A 24 7.92 0.69 26.38
C ASP A 24 8.28 -0.27 27.53
N TRP A 25 9.36 -1.05 27.39
CA TRP A 25 9.84 -1.95 28.45
C TRP A 25 10.56 -1.22 29.60
N ALA A 26 11.24 -0.10 29.32
CA ALA A 26 11.83 0.74 30.35
C ALA A 26 10.76 1.38 31.27
N SER A 27 9.60 1.73 30.71
CA SER A 27 8.47 2.28 31.47
C SER A 27 7.77 1.26 32.40
N ILE A 28 7.93 -0.04 32.14
CA ILE A 28 7.32 -1.12 32.94
C ILE A 28 8.23 -1.55 34.11
N ARG A 29 9.56 -1.36 33.99
CA ARG A 29 10.55 -1.84 34.98
C ARG A 29 10.79 -0.85 36.13
N THR A 30 10.57 0.44 35.93
CA THR A 30 10.56 1.43 37.01
C THR A 30 9.14 1.53 37.56
N GLY A 31 8.91 0.99 38.76
CA GLY A 31 7.65 1.11 39.49
C GLY A 31 7.31 2.56 39.86
N ALA A 32 6.98 3.38 38.88
CA ALA A 32 6.37 4.68 39.06
C ALA A 32 4.85 4.45 39.17
N SER A 33 4.39 4.43 40.42
CA SER A 33 2.99 4.50 40.82
C SER A 33 2.21 5.45 39.89
N ARG A 34 1.23 4.91 39.16
CA ARG A 34 0.22 5.73 38.48
C ARG A 34 -0.64 6.38 39.56
N GLU A 35 -0.24 7.58 39.97
CA GLU A 35 -1.08 8.50 40.73
C GLU A 35 -2.43 8.68 40.01
N PRO A 36 -3.56 8.66 40.73
CA PRO A 36 -4.85 8.95 40.13
C PRO A 36 -4.83 10.39 39.61
N ARG A 37 -5.20 10.57 38.34
CA ARG A 37 -5.46 11.88 37.74
C ARG A 37 -6.61 12.53 38.51
N ASN A 38 -6.24 13.28 39.54
CA ASN A 38 -7.14 14.08 40.35
C ASN A 38 -7.59 15.25 39.47
N ALA A 39 -8.85 15.20 39.05
CA ALA A 39 -9.48 16.31 38.36
C ALA A 39 -9.38 17.54 39.27
N ALA A 40 -8.66 18.56 38.80
CA ALA A 40 -8.47 19.82 39.50
C ALA A 40 -9.83 20.51 39.70
N ARG A 41 -10.50 20.18 40.81
CA ARG A 41 -11.45 21.08 41.46
C ARG A 41 -10.62 22.22 42.03
N HIS A 42 -10.55 23.32 41.28
CA HIS A 42 -10.06 24.59 41.80
C HIS A 42 -11.00 25.06 42.92
N THR A 43 -10.70 24.68 44.16
CA THR A 43 -11.16 25.41 45.35
C THR A 43 -10.17 26.56 45.55
N LEU A 44 -10.52 27.74 45.04
CA LEU A 44 -9.77 28.97 45.34
C LEU A 44 -10.06 29.38 46.79
N SER A 45 -9.12 29.06 47.68
CA SER A 45 -9.01 29.68 49.00
C SER A 45 -8.59 31.13 48.83
N LEU A 46 -9.47 32.07 49.15
CA LEU A 46 -9.22 33.52 49.13
C LEU A 46 -8.79 33.99 50.52
N SER A 47 -7.58 33.62 50.92
CA SER A 47 -6.87 34.29 52.01
C SER A 47 -5.44 34.62 51.57
N THR A 48 -5.15 35.92 51.55
CA THR A 48 -3.81 36.50 51.38
C THR A 48 -3.28 36.64 49.95
N LEU A 49 -3.81 37.60 49.20
CA LEU A 49 -2.98 38.43 48.31
C LEU A 49 -3.52 39.87 48.29
N ARG A 50 -2.80 40.70 49.03
CA ARG A 50 -2.98 42.14 49.19
C ARG A 50 -2.53 42.79 47.87
N GLY A 51 -3.41 43.51 47.16
CA GLY A 51 -2.97 44.55 46.22
C GLY A 51 -3.28 44.43 44.72
N VAL A 52 -4.35 43.76 44.27
CA VAL A 52 -4.83 43.92 42.88
C VAL A 52 -6.16 44.70 42.87
N PRO A 53 -6.34 45.74 42.03
CA PRO A 53 -7.53 46.60 42.05
C PRO A 53 -8.78 45.83 41.59
N LYS A 54 -9.85 45.90 42.37
CA LYS A 54 -11.15 45.29 42.03
C LYS A 54 -11.74 46.01 40.80
N PRO A 55 -12.21 45.32 39.74
CA PRO A 55 -13.00 45.95 38.70
C PRO A 55 -14.25 46.55 39.33
N ASN A 56 -14.36 47.86 39.16
CA ASN A 56 -15.45 48.67 39.69
C ASN A 56 -16.64 48.53 38.75
N TRP A 57 -17.51 47.54 38.99
CA TRP A 57 -18.86 47.55 38.42
C TRP A 57 -19.67 48.67 39.08
N LYS A 58 -19.41 49.91 38.67
CA LYS A 58 -20.34 51.02 38.89
C LYS A 58 -21.57 50.75 38.03
N MET A 59 -22.50 49.94 38.52
CA MET A 59 -23.89 50.18 38.17
C MET A 59 -24.28 51.46 38.89
N SER A 60 -24.01 52.61 38.27
CA SER A 60 -24.60 53.86 38.71
C SER A 60 -26.10 53.68 38.49
N SER A 61 -26.85 53.51 39.59
CA SER A 61 -28.28 53.70 39.56
C SER A 61 -28.53 55.08 38.93
N PRO A 62 -29.28 55.19 37.82
CA PRO A 62 -29.52 56.47 37.17
C PRO A 62 -30.04 57.47 38.21
N SER A 63 -29.55 58.70 38.17
CA SER A 63 -30.06 59.73 39.06
C SER A 63 -31.54 59.97 38.76
N LEU A 64 -32.33 60.40 39.75
CA LEU A 64 -33.80 60.53 39.61
C LEU A 64 -34.21 61.39 38.40
N ASN A 65 -33.34 62.34 38.01
CA ASN A 65 -33.54 63.24 36.87
C ASN A 65 -33.28 62.59 35.50
N GLU A 66 -32.61 61.44 35.46
CA GLU A 66 -32.21 60.70 34.24
C GLU A 66 -33.09 59.47 33.98
N LEU A 67 -34.06 59.19 34.84
CA LEU A 67 -35.05 58.12 34.61
C LEU A 67 -36.20 58.65 33.72
N PRO A 68 -36.66 57.86 32.73
CA PRO A 68 -37.80 58.26 31.92
C PRO A 68 -39.02 58.50 32.81
N LYS A 69 -39.67 59.66 32.66
CA LYS A 69 -40.88 59.98 33.42
C LYS A 69 -41.96 58.97 33.05
N VAL A 70 -42.42 58.23 34.06
CA VAL A 70 -43.50 57.25 33.90
C VAL A 70 -44.73 57.96 33.32
N ALA A 71 -45.28 57.42 32.23
CA ALA A 71 -46.47 57.98 31.59
C ALA A 71 -47.61 58.10 32.62
N VAL A 72 -48.39 59.18 32.54
CA VAL A 72 -49.42 59.54 33.54
C VAL A 72 -50.39 58.37 33.79
N ASP A 73 -50.75 57.64 32.74
CA ASP A 73 -51.66 56.49 32.83
C ASP A 73 -51.06 55.34 33.67
N LEU A 74 -49.77 55.03 33.49
CA LEU A 74 -49.10 53.99 34.26
C LEU A 74 -48.92 54.40 35.73
N LYS A 75 -48.69 55.69 35.98
CA LYS A 75 -48.63 56.22 37.36
C LYS A 75 -49.98 56.04 38.06
N SER A 76 -51.09 56.35 37.38
CA SER A 76 -52.44 56.15 37.92
C SER A 76 -52.75 54.68 38.19
N GLN A 77 -52.38 53.77 37.28
CA GLN A 77 -52.56 52.32 37.49
C GLN A 77 -51.74 51.78 38.66
N LEU A 78 -50.51 52.28 38.86
CA LEU A 78 -49.67 51.91 40.01
C LEU A 78 -50.21 52.49 41.32
N GLU A 79 -50.70 53.74 41.33
CA GLU A 79 -51.32 54.36 42.50
C GLU A 79 -52.63 53.65 42.90
N GLY A 80 -53.40 53.15 41.91
CA GLY A 80 -54.59 52.34 42.14
C GLY A 80 -54.35 50.83 42.31
N PHE A 81 -53.09 50.37 42.26
CA PHE A 81 -52.78 48.94 42.31
C PHE A 81 -53.05 48.39 43.72
N ASN A 82 -54.03 47.50 43.84
CA ASN A 82 -54.30 46.80 45.08
C ASN A 82 -53.56 45.44 45.12
N PRO A 83 -52.52 45.28 45.95
CA PRO A 83 -51.72 44.06 46.01
C PRO A 83 -52.51 42.84 46.50
N SER A 84 -53.67 43.04 47.14
CA SER A 84 -54.55 41.93 47.53
C SER A 84 -55.20 41.19 46.35
N ASN A 85 -55.16 41.77 45.14
CA ASN A 85 -55.60 41.11 43.91
C ASN A 85 -54.55 40.13 43.34
N MET A 86 -53.34 40.06 43.93
CA MET A 86 -52.36 39.04 43.56
C MET A 86 -52.70 37.69 44.19
N LYS A 87 -52.72 36.63 43.37
CA LYS A 87 -52.93 35.27 43.87
C LYS A 87 -51.73 34.87 44.75
N HIS A 88 -52.00 34.48 45.99
CA HIS A 88 -50.95 33.91 46.87
C HIS A 88 -50.45 32.58 46.30
N ALA A 89 -49.14 32.46 46.13
CA ALA A 89 -48.47 31.22 45.77
C ALA A 89 -48.01 30.51 47.05
N VAL A 90 -48.58 29.35 47.35
CA VAL A 90 -48.18 28.51 48.49
C VAL A 90 -46.95 27.69 48.08
N THR A 91 -45.83 27.89 48.77
CA THR A 91 -44.63 27.05 48.60
C THR A 91 -44.72 25.84 49.54
N GLN A 92 -44.59 24.63 49.01
CA GLN A 92 -44.49 23.40 49.81
C GLN A 92 -43.06 22.85 49.76
N GLU A 93 -42.44 22.69 50.94
CA GLU A 93 -41.15 22.01 51.11
C GLU A 93 -41.37 20.49 51.01
N LYS A 94 -40.75 19.84 50.03
CA LYS A 94 -40.91 18.40 49.79
C LYS A 94 -39.83 17.61 50.51
N THR A 95 -40.03 17.31 51.79
CA THR A 95 -39.19 16.35 52.53
C THR A 95 -39.67 14.93 52.22
N VAL A 96 -39.11 14.29 51.19
CA VAL A 96 -39.42 12.90 50.87
C VAL A 96 -38.62 11.99 51.79
N LEU A 97 -39.30 11.12 52.53
CA LEU A 97 -38.67 10.08 53.34
C LEU A 97 -38.10 8.98 52.43
N PRO A 98 -37.00 8.32 52.82
CA PRO A 98 -36.44 7.22 52.04
C PRO A 98 -37.47 6.11 51.83
N THR A 99 -37.43 5.51 50.64
CA THR A 99 -38.36 4.44 50.23
C THR A 99 -38.00 3.14 50.95
N ALA A 100 -38.97 2.22 51.07
CA ALA A 100 -38.71 0.88 51.60
C ALA A 100 -37.62 0.11 50.82
N GLU A 101 -37.43 0.43 49.53
CA GLU A 101 -36.36 -0.14 48.70
C GLU A 101 -34.99 0.42 49.09
N ASP A 102 -34.88 1.74 49.32
CA ASP A 102 -33.65 2.39 49.74
C ASP A 102 -33.11 1.79 51.05
N VAL A 103 -34.01 1.55 52.01
CA VAL A 103 -33.67 0.93 53.31
C VAL A 103 -33.23 -0.53 53.14
N LYS A 104 -33.83 -1.28 52.21
CA LYS A 104 -33.43 -2.67 51.94
C LYS A 104 -32.04 -2.75 51.32
N GLN A 105 -31.76 -1.88 50.34
CA GLN A 105 -30.45 -1.81 49.70
C GLN A 105 -29.37 -1.42 50.71
N GLU A 106 -29.63 -0.43 51.57
CA GLU A 106 -28.71 -0.04 52.63
C GLU A 106 -28.43 -1.20 53.61
N ARG A 107 -29.47 -1.93 54.03
CA ARG A 107 -29.30 -3.12 54.88
C ARG A 107 -28.46 -4.21 54.20
N GLN A 108 -28.72 -4.48 52.92
CA GLN A 108 -27.94 -5.46 52.16
C GLN A 108 -26.47 -5.04 52.05
N HIS A 109 -26.21 -3.76 51.79
CA HIS A 109 -24.86 -3.21 51.72
C HIS A 109 -24.13 -3.34 53.07
N ASN A 110 -24.79 -2.95 54.16
CA ASN A 110 -24.23 -3.04 55.51
C ASN A 110 -23.94 -4.50 55.91
N ASN A 111 -24.82 -5.44 55.56
CA ASN A 111 -24.58 -6.86 55.81
C ASN A 111 -23.33 -7.36 55.06
N LEU A 112 -23.16 -6.96 53.79
CA LEU A 112 -21.99 -7.35 53.01
C LEU A 112 -20.69 -6.79 53.62
N ILE A 113 -20.72 -5.53 54.07
CA ILE A 113 -19.57 -4.92 54.76
C ILE A 113 -19.28 -5.71 56.04
N GLN A 114 -20.29 -5.99 56.86
CA GLN A 114 -20.14 -6.72 58.10
C GLN A 114 -19.60 -8.15 57.89
N ASP A 115 -20.04 -8.85 56.84
CA ASP A 115 -19.56 -10.18 56.48
C ASP A 115 -18.08 -10.16 56.08
N VAL A 116 -17.64 -9.11 55.37
CA VAL A 116 -16.24 -8.91 54.99
C VAL A 116 -15.39 -8.53 56.20
N GLU A 117 -15.88 -7.63 57.07
CA GLU A 117 -15.17 -7.22 58.29
C GLU A 117 -14.97 -8.38 59.26
N ASN A 118 -15.97 -9.26 59.39
CA ASN A 118 -15.91 -10.44 60.25
C ASN A 118 -15.36 -11.68 59.54
N PHE A 119 -14.79 -11.54 58.35
CA PHE A 119 -14.24 -12.65 57.59
C PHE A 119 -13.00 -13.23 58.29
N SER A 120 -13.13 -14.42 58.88
CA SER A 120 -11.99 -15.16 59.43
C SER A 120 -11.23 -15.89 58.32
N THR A 121 -9.97 -15.47 58.13
CA THR A 121 -9.02 -16.10 57.21
C THR A 121 -8.66 -17.53 57.61
N ASP A 122 -8.89 -17.93 58.87
CA ASP A 122 -8.65 -19.29 59.37
C ASP A 122 -9.59 -20.33 58.73
N ARG A 123 -10.73 -19.87 58.18
CA ARG A 123 -11.70 -20.72 57.46
C ARG A 123 -11.26 -21.02 56.02
N LEU A 124 -10.24 -20.33 55.51
CA LEU A 124 -9.68 -20.60 54.19
C LEU A 124 -8.85 -21.90 54.26
N LYS A 125 -9.21 -22.88 53.43
CA LYS A 125 -8.35 -24.05 53.22
C LYS A 125 -7.04 -23.58 52.60
N ARG A 126 -5.90 -23.95 53.19
CA ARG A 126 -4.59 -23.69 52.56
C ARG A 126 -4.55 -24.40 51.22
N ALA A 127 -4.39 -23.63 50.15
CA ALA A 127 -4.03 -24.17 48.85
C ALA A 127 -2.53 -24.45 48.86
N ALA A 128 -2.12 -25.72 48.70
CA ALA A 128 -0.73 -26.06 48.48
C ALA A 128 -0.34 -25.61 47.07
N THR A 129 0.27 -24.45 46.96
CA THR A 129 0.90 -24.00 45.71
C THR A 129 2.14 -24.85 45.49
N GLN A 130 2.10 -25.76 44.51
CA GLN A 130 3.32 -26.42 44.05
C GLN A 130 4.07 -25.44 43.15
N GLU A 131 5.14 -24.85 43.69
CA GLU A 131 6.10 -24.10 42.88
C GLU A 131 6.84 -25.08 41.98
N LYS A 132 6.58 -25.03 40.67
CA LYS A 132 7.32 -25.84 39.71
C LYS A 132 8.71 -25.22 39.51
N ILE A 133 9.62 -25.49 40.44
CA ILE A 133 11.05 -25.19 40.27
C ILE A 133 11.58 -26.18 39.24
N VAL A 134 11.51 -25.80 37.96
CA VAL A 134 12.17 -26.55 36.90
C VAL A 134 13.66 -26.23 37.01
N LEU A 135 14.42 -27.18 37.54
CA LEU A 135 15.87 -27.11 37.48
C LEU A 135 16.31 -27.13 36.00
N PRO A 136 17.35 -26.36 35.63
CA PRO A 136 17.94 -26.46 34.30
C PRO A 136 18.18 -27.92 33.95
N ASN A 137 17.74 -28.33 32.76
CA ASN A 137 17.92 -29.71 32.35
C ASN A 137 19.40 -29.96 32.01
N ALA A 138 19.81 -31.23 31.89
CA ALA A 138 21.21 -31.56 31.58
C ALA A 138 21.70 -30.98 30.24
N GLN A 139 20.80 -30.76 29.28
CA GLN A 139 21.09 -30.12 28.00
C GLN A 139 21.37 -28.63 28.16
N ASP A 140 20.62 -27.93 29.02
CA ASP A 140 20.81 -26.50 29.29
C ASP A 140 22.20 -26.28 29.91
N VAL A 141 22.59 -27.10 30.88
CA VAL A 141 23.91 -27.02 31.52
C VAL A 141 25.04 -27.37 30.54
N ALA A 142 24.83 -28.35 29.66
CA ALA A 142 25.84 -28.73 28.66
C ALA A 142 26.05 -27.63 27.60
N THR A 143 24.97 -27.00 27.15
CA THR A 143 25.03 -25.88 26.21
C THR A 143 25.68 -24.66 26.85
N GLU A 144 25.34 -24.32 28.09
CA GLU A 144 25.97 -23.21 28.83
C GLU A 144 27.48 -23.42 29.00
N LYS A 145 27.92 -24.64 29.38
CA LYS A 145 29.35 -24.97 29.47
C LYS A 145 30.07 -24.82 28.13
N THR A 146 29.43 -25.25 27.05
CA THR A 146 30.00 -25.14 25.70
C THR A 146 30.13 -23.68 25.26
N GLN A 147 29.10 -22.86 25.51
CA GLN A 147 29.14 -21.43 25.20
C GLN A 147 30.21 -20.71 26.01
N LYS A 148 30.31 -21.01 27.31
CA LYS A 148 31.33 -20.44 28.18
C LYS A 148 32.74 -20.78 27.72
N ALA A 149 33.00 -22.05 27.38
CA ALA A 149 34.29 -22.48 26.86
C ALA A 149 34.66 -21.80 25.53
N LEU A 150 33.67 -21.57 24.65
CA LEU A 150 33.88 -20.84 23.40
C LEU A 150 34.28 -19.39 23.66
N ILE A 151 33.58 -18.71 24.57
CA ILE A 151 33.85 -17.31 24.94
C ILE A 151 35.26 -17.20 25.54
N GLU A 152 35.59 -18.06 26.51
CA GLU A 152 36.92 -18.09 27.13
C GLU A 152 38.02 -18.37 26.08
N GLY A 153 37.76 -19.26 25.11
CA GLY A 153 38.69 -19.53 24.02
C GLY A 153 38.93 -18.35 23.08
N VAL A 154 37.91 -17.52 22.85
CA VAL A 154 38.02 -16.28 22.06
C VAL A 154 38.69 -15.17 22.87
N GLU A 155 38.39 -15.04 24.16
CA GLU A 155 39.05 -14.06 25.04
C GLU A 155 40.54 -14.36 25.23
N ALA A 156 40.90 -15.64 25.35
CA ALA A 156 42.28 -16.09 25.43
C ALA A 156 42.97 -16.18 24.06
N PHE A 157 42.30 -15.80 22.97
CA PHE A 157 42.85 -15.89 21.63
C PHE A 157 43.97 -14.88 21.43
N ASP A 158 45.19 -15.39 21.34
CA ASP A 158 46.38 -14.60 21.06
C ASP A 158 46.49 -14.32 19.55
N SER A 159 46.14 -13.09 19.17
CA SER A 159 46.22 -12.63 17.78
C SER A 159 47.65 -12.57 17.23
N SER A 160 48.69 -12.59 18.08
CA SER A 160 50.08 -12.64 17.63
C SER A 160 50.45 -13.99 17.02
N LYS A 161 49.66 -15.05 17.28
CA LYS A 161 49.81 -16.38 16.67
C LYS A 161 49.17 -16.45 15.28
N LEU A 162 48.42 -15.43 14.87
CA LEU A 162 47.92 -15.36 13.49
C LEU A 162 49.11 -15.12 12.55
N LYS A 163 49.21 -15.94 11.50
CA LYS A 163 50.18 -15.72 10.44
C LYS A 163 49.86 -14.39 9.77
N HIS A 164 50.87 -13.53 9.61
CA HIS A 164 50.74 -12.34 8.80
C HIS A 164 50.48 -12.75 7.35
N THR A 165 49.30 -12.42 6.84
CA THR A 165 48.96 -12.55 5.43
C THR A 165 49.05 -11.15 4.82
N GLU A 166 50.13 -10.89 4.10
CA GLU A 166 50.28 -9.67 3.31
C GLU A 166 49.30 -9.74 2.12
N THR A 167 48.24 -8.94 2.17
CA THR A 167 47.29 -8.82 1.05
C THR A 167 47.92 -7.95 -0.04
N GLN A 168 48.48 -8.57 -1.07
CA GLN A 168 48.91 -7.83 -2.25
C GLN A 168 47.72 -7.50 -3.15
N GLU A 169 47.31 -6.24 -3.18
CA GLU A 169 46.44 -5.70 -4.22
C GLU A 169 47.25 -5.64 -5.52
N LYS A 170 47.00 -6.59 -6.42
CA LYS A 170 47.64 -6.64 -7.74
C LYS A 170 47.07 -5.56 -8.66
N ASN A 171 47.48 -4.32 -8.45
CA ASN A 171 47.37 -3.25 -9.44
C ASN A 171 48.45 -3.44 -10.52
N LEU A 172 48.38 -4.58 -11.24
CA LEU A 172 49.26 -4.82 -12.37
C LEU A 172 48.92 -3.82 -13.47
N LEU A 173 49.92 -3.05 -13.89
CA LEU A 173 49.83 -2.25 -15.10
C LEU A 173 49.53 -3.17 -16.29
N PRO A 174 48.68 -2.75 -17.24
CA PRO A 174 48.43 -3.54 -18.45
C PRO A 174 49.74 -3.88 -19.15
N ASP A 175 49.91 -5.16 -19.50
CA ASP A 175 51.09 -5.62 -20.23
C ASP A 175 51.13 -5.01 -21.65
N LYS A 176 52.32 -5.01 -22.26
CA LYS A 176 52.53 -4.45 -23.60
C LYS A 176 51.56 -5.02 -24.64
N ASP A 177 51.22 -6.30 -24.53
CA ASP A 177 50.31 -6.98 -25.44
C ASP A 177 48.87 -6.44 -25.30
N VAL A 178 48.43 -6.19 -24.07
CA VAL A 178 47.10 -5.61 -23.78
C VAL A 178 47.01 -4.21 -24.36
N VAL A 179 48.05 -3.39 -24.18
CA VAL A 179 48.11 -2.03 -24.74
C VAL A 179 48.15 -2.05 -26.27
N GLN A 180 48.86 -3.00 -26.88
CA GLN A 180 48.91 -3.14 -28.34
C GLN A 180 47.57 -3.59 -28.92
N GLN A 181 46.89 -4.54 -28.26
CA GLN A 181 45.56 -4.99 -28.65
C GLN A 181 44.54 -3.83 -28.58
N GLU A 182 44.56 -3.06 -27.50
CA GLU A 182 43.71 -1.87 -27.34
C GLU A 182 43.98 -0.84 -28.46
N ARG A 183 45.25 -0.58 -28.75
CA ARG A 183 45.64 0.34 -29.83
C ARG A 183 45.16 -0.16 -31.20
N ALA A 184 45.26 -1.46 -31.47
CA ALA A 184 44.77 -2.04 -32.72
C ALA A 184 43.24 -1.90 -32.85
N HIS A 185 42.52 -2.14 -31.77
CA HIS A 185 41.06 -1.98 -31.71
C HIS A 185 40.64 -0.52 -31.93
N GLN A 186 41.31 0.42 -31.25
CA GLN A 186 41.05 1.86 -31.42
C GLN A 186 41.34 2.34 -32.84
N ASN A 187 42.40 1.83 -33.49
CA ASN A 187 42.70 2.17 -34.88
C ASN A 187 41.62 1.67 -35.84
N LEU A 188 41.08 0.47 -35.61
CA LEU A 188 39.98 -0.07 -36.42
C LEU A 188 38.72 0.79 -36.27
N LEU A 189 38.36 1.12 -35.03
CA LEU A 189 37.22 2.00 -34.72
C LEU A 189 37.37 3.36 -35.41
N ASN A 190 38.51 4.02 -35.24
CA ASN A 190 38.77 5.32 -35.85
C ASN A 190 38.73 5.25 -37.39
N GLY A 191 39.25 4.15 -37.98
CA GLY A 191 39.22 3.93 -39.42
C GLY A 191 37.81 3.77 -39.98
N VAL A 192 36.89 3.18 -39.21
CA VAL A 192 35.47 3.07 -39.58
C VAL A 192 34.71 4.37 -39.32
N GLU A 193 34.95 5.02 -38.18
CA GLU A 193 34.27 6.26 -37.78
C GLU A 193 34.57 7.41 -38.75
N HIS A 194 35.84 7.53 -39.18
CA HIS A 194 36.28 8.54 -40.12
C HIS A 194 36.41 8.02 -41.55
N PHE A 195 35.72 6.94 -41.88
CA PHE A 195 35.76 6.38 -43.22
C PHE A 195 35.17 7.37 -44.24
N ASP A 196 36.01 7.82 -45.17
CA ASP A 196 35.60 8.71 -46.25
C ASP A 196 34.80 7.95 -47.31
N LYS A 197 33.49 8.14 -47.28
CA LYS A 197 32.55 7.53 -48.24
C LYS A 197 32.82 7.97 -49.68
N SER A 198 33.46 9.11 -49.91
CA SER A 198 33.82 9.57 -51.25
C SER A 198 34.94 8.75 -51.89
N SER A 199 35.71 8.02 -51.08
CA SER A 199 36.74 7.07 -51.55
C SER A 199 36.15 5.74 -52.06
N MET A 200 34.85 5.48 -51.84
CA MET A 200 34.19 4.30 -52.37
C MET A 200 33.96 4.43 -53.87
N LYS A 201 34.23 3.36 -54.62
CA LYS A 201 33.85 3.30 -56.04
C LYS A 201 32.33 3.37 -56.15
N HIS A 202 31.83 4.31 -56.95
CA HIS A 202 30.41 4.36 -57.29
C HIS A 202 30.02 3.10 -58.06
N ALA A 203 29.09 2.33 -57.50
CA ALA A 203 28.40 1.25 -58.19
C ALA A 203 27.07 1.80 -58.71
N GLU A 204 26.97 2.02 -60.02
CA GLU A 204 25.72 2.39 -60.66
C GLU A 204 24.90 1.10 -60.86
N THR A 205 23.92 0.90 -59.99
CA THR A 205 22.99 -0.23 -60.11
C THR A 205 21.94 0.13 -61.17
N GLN A 206 22.04 -0.45 -62.36
CA GLN A 206 20.98 -0.34 -63.36
C GLN A 206 19.95 -1.45 -63.14
N GLU A 207 18.76 -1.06 -62.68
CA GLU A 207 17.57 -1.91 -62.73
C GLU A 207 17.18 -2.09 -64.20
N LYS A 208 17.47 -3.26 -64.76
CA LYS A 208 16.95 -3.65 -66.07
C LYS A 208 15.47 -3.94 -65.90
N ASN A 209 14.63 -2.96 -66.23
CA ASN A 209 13.23 -3.18 -66.55
C ASN A 209 13.12 -3.21 -68.09
N PRO A 210 13.56 -4.29 -68.78
CA PRO A 210 13.48 -4.33 -70.22
C PRO A 210 12.01 -4.24 -70.64
N LEU A 211 11.71 -3.27 -71.48
CA LEU A 211 10.42 -3.25 -72.17
C LEU A 211 10.28 -4.55 -72.96
N PRO A 212 9.08 -5.17 -73.00
CA PRO A 212 8.88 -6.38 -73.76
C PRO A 212 9.28 -6.14 -75.23
N ASP A 213 9.96 -7.12 -75.82
CA ASP A 213 10.45 -7.01 -77.19
C ASP A 213 9.29 -6.72 -78.16
N PRO A 214 9.51 -5.92 -79.23
CA PRO A 214 8.48 -5.63 -80.22
C PRO A 214 7.81 -6.88 -80.80
N ALA A 215 8.56 -7.98 -80.92
CA ALA A 215 8.05 -9.28 -81.35
C ALA A 215 7.02 -9.88 -80.36
N ALA A 216 7.27 -9.75 -79.05
CA ALA A 216 6.34 -10.21 -78.02
C ALA A 216 5.05 -9.38 -78.03
N ILE A 217 5.17 -8.07 -78.24
CA ILE A 217 4.03 -7.15 -78.37
C ILE A 217 3.18 -7.50 -79.60
N GLU A 218 3.81 -7.77 -80.74
CA GLU A 218 3.11 -8.14 -81.97
C GLU A 218 2.41 -9.51 -81.84
N GLN A 219 3.08 -10.49 -81.21
CA GLN A 219 2.49 -11.79 -80.92
C GLN A 219 1.28 -11.67 -79.99
N GLU A 220 1.38 -10.87 -78.92
CA GLU A 220 0.27 -10.62 -78.00
C GLU A 220 -0.89 -9.92 -78.71
N LYS A 221 -0.60 -8.90 -79.52
CA LYS A 221 -1.61 -8.20 -80.33
C LYS A 221 -2.33 -9.15 -81.29
N GLY A 222 -1.60 -10.07 -81.91
CA GLY A 222 -2.18 -11.12 -82.77
C GLY A 222 -3.11 -12.06 -82.00
N GLN A 223 -2.70 -12.51 -80.80
CA GLN A 223 -3.57 -13.33 -79.95
C GLN A 223 -4.83 -12.57 -79.51
N GLN A 224 -4.69 -11.31 -79.11
CA GLN A 224 -5.84 -10.48 -78.71
C GLN A 224 -6.83 -10.30 -79.87
N GLN A 225 -6.33 -10.11 -81.10
CA GLN A 225 -7.18 -10.03 -82.30
C GLN A 225 -7.92 -11.35 -82.58
N LEU A 226 -7.25 -12.49 -82.42
CA LEU A 226 -7.88 -13.80 -82.58
C LEU A 226 -9.00 -14.02 -81.54
N ILE A 227 -8.70 -13.73 -80.27
CA ILE A 227 -9.67 -13.85 -79.17
C ILE A 227 -10.87 -12.96 -79.45
N ALA A 228 -10.66 -11.68 -79.77
CA ALA A 228 -11.73 -10.76 -80.10
C ALA A 228 -12.56 -11.22 -81.31
N GLY A 229 -11.93 -11.82 -82.32
CA GLY A 229 -12.62 -12.40 -83.47
C GLY A 229 -13.54 -13.56 -83.10
N ILE A 230 -13.11 -14.42 -82.16
CA ILE A 230 -13.92 -15.53 -81.64
C ILE A 230 -15.06 -15.02 -80.75
N GLU A 231 -14.78 -14.10 -79.83
CA GLU A 231 -15.78 -13.50 -78.93
C GLU A 231 -16.90 -12.80 -79.70
N ASN A 232 -16.56 -12.11 -80.79
CA ASN A 232 -17.52 -11.40 -81.63
C ASN A 232 -18.05 -12.23 -82.81
N PHE A 233 -17.72 -13.53 -82.89
CA PHE A 233 -18.18 -14.38 -83.97
C PHE A 233 -19.69 -14.61 -83.88
N ASN A 234 -20.41 -14.27 -84.95
CA ASN A 234 -21.86 -14.50 -85.01
C ASN A 234 -22.15 -15.92 -85.56
N PRO A 235 -22.63 -16.87 -84.75
CA PRO A 235 -22.89 -18.24 -85.21
C PRO A 235 -23.97 -18.30 -86.31
N LYS A 236 -24.82 -17.27 -86.43
CA LYS A 236 -25.84 -17.20 -87.49
C LYS A 236 -25.24 -16.92 -88.89
N SER A 237 -23.97 -16.50 -88.98
CA SER A 237 -23.29 -16.33 -90.27
C SER A 237 -22.76 -17.65 -90.85
N LEU A 238 -22.85 -18.75 -90.10
CA LEU A 238 -22.54 -20.08 -90.63
C LEU A 238 -23.61 -20.51 -91.64
N LYS A 239 -23.18 -20.93 -92.83
CA LYS A 239 -24.09 -21.46 -93.85
C LYS A 239 -24.66 -22.79 -93.38
N HIS A 240 -25.97 -22.98 -93.52
CA HIS A 240 -26.59 -24.27 -93.24
C HIS A 240 -26.03 -25.33 -94.19
N THR A 241 -25.56 -26.44 -93.64
CA THR A 241 -25.10 -27.61 -94.39
C THR A 241 -25.83 -28.83 -93.87
N GLU A 242 -26.36 -29.65 -94.77
CA GLU A 242 -27.03 -30.89 -94.43
C GLU A 242 -25.97 -31.98 -94.23
N THR A 243 -25.73 -32.37 -92.98
CA THR A 243 -24.81 -33.47 -92.67
C THR A 243 -25.52 -34.81 -92.89
N LYS A 244 -25.08 -35.57 -93.91
CA LYS A 244 -25.49 -36.96 -94.10
C LYS A 244 -24.66 -37.87 -93.19
N GLU A 245 -25.11 -38.02 -91.95
CA GLU A 245 -24.58 -39.03 -91.03
C GLU A 245 -25.02 -40.42 -91.51
N LYS A 246 -24.10 -41.19 -92.09
CA LYS A 246 -24.36 -42.59 -92.36
C LYS A 246 -24.13 -43.36 -91.07
N ASN A 247 -25.23 -43.79 -90.44
CA ASN A 247 -25.22 -44.89 -89.48
C ASN A 247 -25.54 -46.19 -90.23
N PRO A 248 -24.55 -46.86 -90.86
CA PRO A 248 -24.79 -48.20 -91.38
C PRO A 248 -25.14 -49.11 -90.20
N LEU A 249 -26.29 -49.79 -90.28
CA LEU A 249 -26.61 -50.84 -89.31
C LEU A 249 -25.53 -51.93 -89.40
N PRO A 250 -25.07 -52.48 -88.26
CA PRO A 250 -24.06 -53.54 -88.27
C PRO A 250 -24.50 -54.71 -89.14
N THR A 251 -23.62 -55.19 -90.03
CA THR A 251 -23.89 -56.37 -90.85
C THR A 251 -23.92 -57.62 -89.98
N LYS A 252 -24.70 -58.64 -90.38
CA LYS A 252 -24.81 -59.90 -89.62
C LYS A 252 -23.45 -60.57 -89.37
N GLU A 253 -22.49 -60.39 -90.27
CA GLU A 253 -21.12 -60.88 -90.12
C GLU A 253 -20.38 -60.20 -88.97
N ALA A 254 -20.48 -58.87 -88.84
CA ALA A 254 -19.90 -58.12 -87.74
C ALA A 254 -20.50 -58.54 -86.38
N ILE A 255 -21.82 -58.76 -86.34
CA ILE A 255 -22.52 -59.24 -85.14
C ILE A 255 -22.08 -60.67 -84.77
N ALA A 256 -21.86 -61.55 -85.75
CA ALA A 256 -21.43 -62.92 -85.51
C ALA A 256 -19.98 -62.99 -85.02
N GLN A 257 -19.11 -62.13 -85.54
CA GLN A 257 -17.70 -62.04 -85.14
C GLN A 257 -17.56 -61.53 -83.69
N GLU A 258 -18.47 -60.64 -83.24
CA GLU A 258 -18.51 -60.15 -81.86
C GLU A 258 -19.18 -61.15 -80.89
N LYS A 259 -20.10 -62.01 -81.37
CA LYS A 259 -20.71 -63.08 -80.56
C LYS A 259 -19.87 -64.36 -80.47
N GLY A 260 -18.81 -64.48 -81.27
CA GLY A 260 -17.90 -65.62 -81.31
C GLY A 260 -16.52 -65.38 -80.68
N ALA A 261 -16.26 -64.18 -80.17
CA ALA A 261 -15.11 -63.81 -79.35
C ALA A 261 -15.49 -63.82 -77.87
#